data_AF-A0A1B9B934-F1
#
_entry.id   AF-A0A1B9B934-F1
#
_cell.length_a   1.000
_cell.length_b   1.000
_cell.length_c   1.000
_cell.angle_alpha   90.00
_cell.angle_beta   90.00
_cell.angle_gamma   90.00
#
_symmetry.space_group_name_H-M   'P 1'
#
loop_
_entity.id
_entity.type
_entity.pdbx_description
1 polymer ?
#
loop_
_entity_poly.entity_id
_entity_poly.type
_entity_poly.pdbx_seq_one_letter_code
_entity_poly.pdbx_strand_id
1 'polypeptide(L)'
;MIAKAELITQPYSGEYKEKIFDISSPWNSQNWTWIKFTNDDVTEWCGSFRGFPRGVAVSEKYNCVLVLTSDYLFKLDCFSGELTEYESEPQYQNLIVSSSGDFVIADDYNIEIIKSTLHNKIQLDSPIEMDMIKFHSWSNNKLSITCDEFLNWDNHVELELDGDTFEITVKN
;
A
#
# COMPACT_ATOMS: atom_id res chain seq x y z
N MET A 1 -8.84 17.91 2.55
CA MET A 1 -8.69 16.54 2.02
C MET A 1 -7.44 15.94 2.66
N ILE A 2 -7.35 14.63 2.82
CA ILE A 2 -6.15 13.96 3.34
C ILE A 2 -5.05 14.14 2.30
N ALA A 3 -4.00 14.87 2.69
CA ALA A 3 -2.85 15.15 1.84
C ALA A 3 -1.71 14.17 2.09
N LYS A 4 -1.55 13.74 3.34
CA LYS A 4 -0.46 12.86 3.77
C LYS A 4 -0.98 11.79 4.72
N ALA A 5 -0.39 10.61 4.64
CA ALA A 5 -0.60 9.53 5.57
C ALA A 5 0.75 8.92 5.95
N GLU A 6 0.98 8.69 7.24
CA GLU A 6 2.24 8.19 7.77
C GLU A 6 1.98 7.07 8.77
N LEU A 7 2.74 5.98 8.65
CA LEU A 7 2.79 4.94 9.68
C LEU A 7 3.46 5.50 10.93
N ILE A 8 2.79 5.35 12.08
CA ILE A 8 3.30 5.78 13.38
C ILE A 8 3.20 4.64 14.40
N THR A 9 3.92 4.77 15.50
CA THR A 9 3.66 3.95 16.69
C THR A 9 2.36 4.37 17.35
N GLN A 10 1.82 3.52 18.22
CA GLN A 10 0.63 3.85 19.00
C GLN A 10 0.77 5.24 19.67
N PRO A 11 -0.14 6.18 19.40
CA PRO A 11 -0.08 7.52 20.00
C PRO A 11 -0.50 7.48 21.47
N TYR A 12 -0.18 8.53 22.22
CA TYR A 12 -0.71 8.68 23.56
C TYR A 12 -2.20 9.00 23.52
N SER A 13 -2.94 8.54 24.54
CA SER A 13 -4.39 8.77 24.60
C SER A 13 -4.70 10.28 24.62
N GLY A 14 -5.52 10.72 23.67
CA GLY A 14 -5.93 12.12 23.53
C GLY A 14 -4.93 13.01 22.79
N GLU A 15 -3.83 12.46 22.25
CA GLU A 15 -2.87 13.21 21.43
C GLU A 15 -3.48 13.67 20.11
N TYR A 16 -4.29 12.80 19.49
CA TYR A 16 -4.99 13.10 18.23
C TYR A 16 -6.49 12.85 18.37
N LYS A 17 -7.27 13.41 17.45
CA LYS A 17 -8.60 12.89 17.17
C LYS A 17 -8.44 11.50 16.58
N GLU A 18 -9.04 10.49 17.20
CA GLU A 18 -8.89 9.09 16.79
C GLU A 18 -10.13 8.56 16.08
N LYS A 19 -9.92 7.69 15.10
CA LYS A 19 -10.97 6.91 14.45
C LYS A 19 -10.54 5.45 14.32
N ILE A 20 -11.42 4.53 14.69
CA ILE A 20 -11.14 3.10 14.69
C ILE A 20 -11.78 2.46 13.45
N PHE A 21 -10.97 1.72 12.70
CA PHE A 21 -11.37 0.94 11.54
C PHE A 21 -11.22 -0.54 11.88
N ASP A 22 -12.32 -1.13 12.33
CA ASP A 22 -12.39 -2.54 12.69
C ASP A 22 -13.55 -3.21 11.96
N ILE A 23 -13.24 -4.30 11.25
CA ILE A 23 -14.21 -5.12 10.54
C ILE A 23 -14.43 -6.35 11.40
N SER A 24 -15.67 -6.57 11.86
CA SER A 24 -15.98 -7.70 12.73
C SER A 24 -15.76 -9.03 11.99
N SER A 25 -14.70 -9.76 12.37
CA SER A 25 -14.39 -11.08 11.83
C SER A 25 -13.76 -11.96 12.92
N PRO A 26 -14.07 -13.27 12.97
CA PRO A 26 -13.42 -14.20 13.89
C PRO A 26 -11.95 -14.46 13.55
N TRP A 27 -11.51 -14.08 12.34
CA TRP A 27 -10.14 -14.29 11.85
C TRP A 27 -9.22 -13.09 12.07
N ASN A 28 -9.72 -12.04 12.73
CA ASN A 28 -8.91 -10.87 13.07
C ASN A 28 -7.74 -11.23 13.97
N SER A 29 -6.57 -10.72 13.64
CA SER A 29 -5.42 -10.76 14.53
C SER A 29 -5.63 -9.85 15.74
N GLN A 30 -4.76 -10.03 16.75
CA GLN A 30 -4.71 -9.11 17.89
C GLN A 30 -3.90 -7.83 17.59
N ASN A 31 -3.34 -7.73 16.38
CA ASN A 31 -2.48 -6.63 15.98
C ASN A 31 -3.29 -5.41 15.56
N TRP A 32 -2.67 -4.25 15.72
CA TRP A 32 -3.21 -2.96 15.32
C TRP A 32 -2.12 -2.11 14.64
N THR A 33 -2.56 -1.29 13.70
CA THR A 33 -1.75 -0.34 12.94
C THR A 33 -2.28 1.06 13.18
N TRP A 34 -1.38 2.01 13.42
CA TRP A 34 -1.73 3.42 13.58
C TRP A 34 -1.19 4.24 12.42
N ILE A 35 -2.08 5.02 11.81
CA ILE A 35 -1.76 5.93 10.71
C ILE A 35 -2.10 7.34 11.15
N LYS A 36 -1.11 8.22 11.08
CA LYS A 36 -1.34 9.66 11.19
C LYS A 36 -1.73 10.20 9.82
N PHE A 37 -2.87 10.89 9.76
CA PHE A 37 -3.32 11.59 8.58
C PHE A 37 -3.15 13.09 8.78
N THR A 38 -2.58 13.77 7.79
CA THR A 38 -2.50 15.23 7.73
C THR A 38 -3.36 15.71 6.57
N ASN A 39 -4.30 16.59 6.88
CA ASN A 39 -5.17 17.22 5.89
C ASN A 39 -4.48 18.44 5.26
N ASP A 40 -4.99 18.95 4.13
CA ASP A 40 -4.47 20.16 3.48
C ASP A 40 -4.46 21.41 4.38
N ASP A 41 -5.40 21.48 5.33
CA ASP A 41 -5.49 22.55 6.33
C ASP A 41 -4.53 22.34 7.52
N VAL A 42 -3.61 21.38 7.40
CA VAL A 42 -2.60 21.00 8.39
C VAL A 42 -3.21 20.39 9.65
N THR A 43 -4.52 20.11 9.67
CA THR A 43 -5.13 19.37 10.76
C THR A 43 -4.70 17.91 10.73
N GLU A 44 -4.39 17.37 11.90
CA GLU A 44 -3.92 16.00 12.07
C GLU A 44 -4.94 15.16 12.84
N TRP A 45 -5.08 13.90 12.45
CA TRP A 45 -5.88 12.91 13.14
C TRP A 45 -5.29 11.52 12.95
N CYS A 46 -5.65 10.58 13.81
CA CYS A 46 -5.11 9.23 13.81
C CYS A 46 -6.18 8.20 13.47
N GLY A 47 -5.88 7.30 12.54
CA GLY A 47 -6.66 6.09 12.29
C GLY A 47 -6.02 4.88 12.93
N SER A 48 -6.82 4.06 13.61
CA SER A 48 -6.42 2.78 14.19
C SER A 48 -7.04 1.65 13.37
N PHE A 49 -6.21 0.81 12.74
CA PHE A 49 -6.62 -0.23 11.80
C PHE A 49 -6.26 -1.61 12.33
N ARG A 50 -7.13 -2.60 12.09
CA ARG A 50 -6.86 -3.99 12.44
C ARG A 50 -5.72 -4.58 11.60
N GLY A 51 -4.79 -5.31 12.22
CA GLY A 51 -3.68 -6.01 11.57
C GLY A 51 -2.31 -5.34 11.76
N PHE A 52 -1.23 -6.07 11.44
CA PHE A 52 0.15 -5.60 11.46
C PHE A 52 0.43 -4.67 10.25
N PRO A 53 1.22 -3.59 10.40
CA PRO A 53 1.41 -2.62 9.32
C PRO A 53 2.20 -3.20 8.16
N ARG A 54 1.73 -2.95 6.94
CA ARG A 54 2.46 -3.28 5.69
C ARG A 54 2.69 -2.07 4.81
N GLY A 55 1.73 -1.14 4.71
CA GLY A 55 1.93 0.09 3.96
C GLY A 55 0.76 1.06 4.02
N VAL A 56 1.01 2.30 3.60
CA VAL A 56 -0.02 3.31 3.41
C VAL A 56 0.33 4.19 2.22
N ALA A 57 -0.67 4.52 1.41
CA ALA A 57 -0.49 5.35 0.22
C ALA A 57 -1.69 6.27 0.01
N VAL A 58 -1.44 7.51 -0.39
CA VAL A 58 -2.46 8.51 -0.72
C VAL A 58 -2.43 8.76 -2.22
N SER A 59 -3.58 8.73 -2.88
CA SER A 59 -3.73 9.09 -4.30
C SER A 59 -4.66 10.29 -4.45
N GLU A 60 -4.11 11.40 -4.93
CA GLU A 60 -4.91 12.56 -5.33
C GLU A 60 -5.75 12.27 -6.58
N LYS A 61 -5.24 11.46 -7.51
CA LYS A 61 -5.93 11.05 -8.74
C LYS A 61 -7.25 10.34 -8.43
N TYR A 62 -7.26 9.48 -7.43
CA TYR A 62 -8.45 8.71 -7.03
C TYR A 62 -9.18 9.28 -5.82
N ASN A 63 -8.66 10.35 -5.22
CA ASN A 63 -9.15 10.95 -3.97
C ASN A 63 -9.37 9.90 -2.88
N CYS A 64 -8.45 8.95 -2.75
CA CYS A 64 -8.52 7.91 -1.73
C CYS A 64 -7.17 7.60 -1.12
N VAL A 65 -7.23 7.00 0.08
CA VAL A 65 -6.08 6.44 0.79
C VAL A 65 -6.24 4.93 0.80
N LEU A 66 -5.17 4.21 0.47
CA LEU A 66 -5.06 2.79 0.76
C LEU A 66 -4.21 2.57 2.01
N VAL A 67 -4.73 1.78 2.93
CA VAL A 67 -4.01 1.30 4.13
C VAL A 67 -3.95 -0.21 4.05
N LEU A 68 -2.73 -0.75 3.94
CA LEU A 68 -2.48 -2.18 3.88
C LEU A 68 -1.97 -2.67 5.24
N THR A 69 -2.69 -3.63 5.81
CA THR A 69 -2.29 -4.36 7.00
C THR A 69 -2.21 -5.86 6.70
N SER A 70 -1.77 -6.67 7.66
CA SER A 70 -1.82 -8.13 7.54
C SER A 70 -3.23 -8.70 7.40
N ASP A 71 -4.24 -7.97 7.88
CA ASP A 71 -5.60 -8.49 7.99
C ASP A 71 -6.49 -7.94 6.88
N TYR A 72 -6.25 -6.70 6.44
CA TYR A 72 -7.10 -6.03 5.45
C TYR A 72 -6.33 -5.04 4.58
N LEU A 73 -6.83 -4.84 3.38
CA LEU A 73 -6.56 -3.65 2.57
C LEU A 73 -7.78 -2.73 2.67
N PHE A 74 -7.61 -1.59 3.34
CA PHE A 74 -8.67 -0.59 3.52
C PHE A 74 -8.55 0.49 2.45
N LYS A 75 -9.68 0.93 1.90
CA LYS A 75 -9.78 2.12 1.05
C LYS A 75 -10.64 3.17 1.73
N LEU A 76 -10.05 4.33 1.98
CA LEU A 76 -10.72 5.48 2.58
C LEU A 76 -10.94 6.59 1.55
N ASP A 77 -12.05 7.31 1.68
CA ASP A 77 -12.27 8.56 0.96
C ASP A 77 -11.41 9.69 1.56
N CYS A 78 -10.63 10.40 0.72
CA CYS A 78 -9.72 11.45 1.21
C CYS A 78 -10.44 12.70 1.73
N PHE A 79 -11.72 12.93 1.40
CA PHE A 79 -12.43 14.12 1.86
C PHE A 79 -13.02 13.92 3.25
N SER A 80 -13.61 12.77 3.50
CA SER A 80 -14.34 12.44 4.72
C SER A 80 -13.53 11.60 5.71
N GLY A 81 -12.51 10.87 5.25
CA GLY A 81 -11.82 9.85 6.04
C GLY A 81 -12.73 8.65 6.37
N GLU A 82 -13.82 8.46 5.64
CA GLU A 82 -14.72 7.31 5.78
C GLU A 82 -14.21 6.11 4.99
N LEU A 83 -14.43 4.91 5.53
CA LEU A 83 -14.13 3.65 4.85
C LEU A 83 -15.13 3.47 3.71
N THR A 84 -14.63 3.32 2.48
CA THR A 84 -15.47 3.11 1.30
C THR A 84 -15.45 1.68 0.80
N GLU A 85 -14.30 1.01 0.87
CA GLU A 85 -14.12 -0.39 0.45
C GLU A 85 -13.08 -1.06 1.34
N TYR A 86 -13.13 -2.39 1.43
CA TYR A 86 -12.06 -3.18 2.03
C TYR A 86 -11.94 -4.54 1.34
N GLU A 87 -10.77 -5.14 1.47
CA GLU A 87 -10.49 -6.52 1.08
C GLU A 87 -9.91 -7.26 2.29
N SER A 88 -10.49 -8.42 2.61
CA SER A 88 -10.07 -9.25 3.75
C SER A 88 -8.92 -10.17 3.37
N GLU A 89 -8.03 -10.40 4.33
CA GLU A 89 -6.92 -11.36 4.25
C GLU A 89 -6.04 -11.17 3.00
N PRO A 90 -5.55 -9.94 2.73
CA PRO A 90 -4.75 -9.68 1.54
C PRO A 90 -3.40 -10.39 1.63
N GLN A 91 -2.95 -10.94 0.49
CA GLN A 91 -1.62 -11.56 0.36
C GLN A 91 -0.50 -10.52 0.15
N TYR A 92 -0.88 -9.27 -0.16
CA TYR A 92 0.03 -8.20 -0.48
C TYR A 92 0.96 -7.85 0.68
N GLN A 93 2.25 -7.72 0.38
CA GLN A 93 3.29 -7.27 1.31
C GLN A 93 3.71 -5.83 1.07
N ASN A 94 3.56 -5.33 -0.16
CA ASN A 94 4.00 -4.00 -0.55
C ASN A 94 2.83 -3.15 -1.08
N LEU A 95 2.87 -1.85 -0.80
CA LEU A 95 1.93 -0.85 -1.31
C LEU A 95 2.67 0.48 -1.51
N ILE A 96 2.56 1.05 -2.71
CA ILE A 96 3.08 2.38 -3.02
C ILE A 96 2.18 3.08 -4.04
N VAL A 97 2.31 4.40 -4.17
CA VAL A 97 1.64 5.18 -5.23
C VAL A 97 2.68 5.62 -6.26
N SER A 98 2.32 5.56 -7.54
CA SER A 98 3.14 6.09 -8.64
C SER A 98 3.07 7.61 -8.69
N SER A 99 3.98 8.22 -9.45
CA SER A 99 3.93 9.65 -9.79
C SER A 99 2.62 10.05 -10.50
N SER A 100 2.05 9.11 -11.27
CA SER A 100 0.78 9.26 -11.98
C SER A 100 -0.45 9.03 -11.08
N GLY A 101 -0.24 8.75 -9.79
CA GLY A 101 -1.30 8.58 -8.79
C GLY A 101 -1.97 7.21 -8.80
N ASP A 102 -1.41 6.23 -9.50
CA ASP A 102 -1.89 4.84 -9.48
C ASP A 102 -1.30 4.07 -8.30
N PHE A 103 -2.10 3.21 -7.68
CA PHE A 103 -1.59 2.36 -6.60
C PHE A 103 -0.93 1.12 -7.21
N VAL A 104 0.28 0.83 -6.76
CA VAL A 104 1.01 -0.38 -7.09
C VAL A 104 1.11 -1.21 -5.82
N ILE A 105 0.73 -2.48 -5.92
CA ILE A 105 0.79 -3.44 -4.83
C ILE A 105 1.55 -4.68 -5.30
N ALA A 106 2.13 -5.40 -4.35
CA ALA A 106 2.72 -6.70 -4.63
C ALA A 106 2.49 -7.67 -3.49
N ASP A 107 2.19 -8.92 -3.83
CA ASP A 107 2.42 -10.05 -2.94
C ASP A 107 3.89 -10.51 -3.10
N ASP A 108 4.21 -11.76 -2.74
CA ASP A 108 5.58 -12.27 -2.86
C ASP A 108 5.96 -12.60 -4.31
N TYR A 109 5.01 -12.75 -5.24
CA TYR A 109 5.21 -13.29 -6.59
C TYR A 109 4.75 -12.37 -7.74
N ASN A 110 3.73 -11.54 -7.49
CA ASN A 110 3.05 -10.75 -8.51
C ASN A 110 3.00 -9.27 -8.12
N ILE A 111 3.03 -8.41 -9.14
CA ILE A 111 2.81 -6.98 -9.03
C ILE A 111 1.50 -6.63 -9.73
N GLU A 112 0.64 -5.87 -9.06
CA GLU A 112 -0.64 -5.42 -9.60
C GLU A 112 -0.82 -3.91 -9.43
N ILE A 113 -1.62 -3.32 -10.31
CA ILE A 113 -2.07 -1.94 -10.20
C ILE A 113 -3.54 -1.92 -9.78
N ILE A 114 -3.85 -1.18 -8.73
CA ILE A 114 -5.24 -0.84 -8.38
C ILE A 114 -5.60 0.50 -9.02
N LYS A 115 -6.70 0.50 -9.77
CA LYS A 115 -7.29 1.71 -10.35
C LYS A 115 -8.38 2.27 -9.43
N SER A 116 -9.62 2.38 -9.92
CA SER A 116 -10.70 3.07 -9.22
C SER A 116 -11.29 2.30 -8.03
N THR A 117 -11.27 0.97 -8.03
CA THR A 117 -11.89 0.11 -6.99
C THR A 117 -10.94 -1.02 -6.63
N LEU A 118 -11.09 -1.58 -5.43
CA LEU A 118 -10.23 -2.70 -4.97
C LEU A 118 -10.43 -3.98 -5.81
N HIS A 119 -11.56 -4.08 -6.52
CA HIS A 119 -11.84 -5.20 -7.42
C HIS A 119 -11.22 -5.04 -8.82
N ASN A 120 -10.80 -3.84 -9.21
CA ASN A 120 -10.25 -3.57 -10.53
C ASN A 120 -8.71 -3.51 -10.44
N LYS A 121 -8.11 -4.70 -10.50
CA LYS A 121 -6.67 -4.89 -10.46
C LYS A 121 -6.14 -5.31 -11.82
N ILE A 122 -5.00 -4.78 -12.20
CA ILE A 122 -4.31 -5.12 -13.44
C ILE A 122 -2.96 -5.72 -13.04
N GLN A 123 -2.81 -7.02 -13.23
CA GLN A 123 -1.53 -7.70 -13.05
C GLN A 123 -0.55 -7.23 -14.13
N LEU A 124 0.70 -7.00 -13.74
CA LEU A 124 1.79 -6.61 -14.64
C LEU A 124 2.59 -7.83 -15.06
N ASP A 125 2.98 -7.85 -16.34
CA ASP A 125 3.90 -8.85 -16.86
C ASP A 125 5.33 -8.54 -16.38
N SER A 126 6.01 -9.58 -15.89
CA SER A 126 7.40 -9.50 -15.45
C SER A 126 8.30 -10.26 -16.42
N PRO A 127 9.53 -9.77 -16.68
CA PRO A 127 10.51 -10.47 -17.51
C PRO A 127 11.03 -11.77 -16.87
N ILE A 128 10.79 -11.96 -15.56
CA ILE A 128 11.17 -13.14 -14.78
C ILE A 128 10.03 -13.55 -13.84
N GLU A 129 10.00 -14.82 -13.46
CA GLU A 129 9.16 -15.30 -12.35
C GLU A 129 9.77 -14.82 -11.03
N MET A 130 9.05 -14.00 -10.28
CA MET A 130 9.56 -13.34 -9.07
C MET A 130 9.21 -14.13 -7.80
N ASP A 131 10.04 -14.00 -6.79
CA ASP A 131 9.79 -14.43 -5.41
C ASP A 131 10.30 -13.35 -4.44
N MET A 132 9.71 -13.26 -3.24
CA MET A 132 10.07 -12.30 -2.18
C MET A 132 10.16 -10.83 -2.64
N ILE A 133 9.20 -10.36 -3.43
CA ILE A 133 9.18 -8.98 -3.95
C ILE A 133 9.23 -7.94 -2.83
N LYS A 134 10.10 -6.94 -2.99
CA LYS A 134 10.19 -5.77 -2.12
C LYS A 134 10.27 -4.48 -2.93
N PHE A 135 9.41 -3.52 -2.59
CA PHE A 135 9.46 -2.17 -3.13
C PHE A 135 10.43 -1.31 -2.30
N HIS A 136 11.19 -0.47 -3.00
CA HIS A 136 12.05 0.52 -2.37
C HIS A 136 11.48 1.92 -2.58
N SER A 137 12.06 2.70 -3.48
CA SER A 137 11.67 4.09 -3.72
C SER A 137 11.61 4.39 -5.21
N TRP A 138 10.87 5.46 -5.53
CA TRP A 138 10.85 6.04 -6.85
C TRP A 138 12.07 6.93 -7.06
N SER A 139 12.74 6.77 -8.20
CA SER A 139 13.80 7.65 -8.68
C SER A 139 13.66 7.83 -10.18
N ASN A 140 13.67 9.07 -10.67
CA ASN A 140 13.50 9.39 -12.10
C ASN A 140 12.29 8.69 -12.74
N ASN A 141 11.15 8.70 -12.03
CA ASN A 141 9.92 8.03 -12.45
C ASN A 141 10.00 6.49 -12.59
N LYS A 142 10.97 5.86 -11.92
CA LYS A 142 11.10 4.41 -11.87
C LYS A 142 11.10 3.90 -10.44
N LEU A 143 10.31 2.88 -10.15
CA LEU A 143 10.29 2.22 -8.86
C LEU A 143 11.37 1.14 -8.85
N SER A 144 12.30 1.25 -7.90
CA SER A 144 13.29 0.20 -7.65
C SER A 144 12.65 -0.94 -6.89
N ILE A 145 12.85 -2.15 -7.40
CA ILE A 145 12.29 -3.39 -6.85
C ILE A 145 13.44 -4.39 -6.69
N THR A 146 13.42 -5.17 -5.61
CA THR A 146 14.29 -6.34 -5.46
C THR A 146 13.43 -7.58 -5.28
N CYS A 147 13.86 -8.68 -5.88
CA CYS A 147 13.24 -9.99 -5.72
C CYS A 147 14.28 -11.09 -5.93
N ASP A 148 13.92 -12.31 -5.59
CA ASP A 148 14.64 -13.51 -6.01
C ASP A 148 13.96 -14.05 -7.27
N GLU A 149 14.72 -14.77 -8.11
CA GLU A 149 14.10 -15.53 -9.20
C GLU A 149 13.48 -16.81 -8.63
N PHE A 150 12.21 -17.05 -8.97
CA PHE A 150 11.47 -18.21 -8.46
C PHE A 150 12.19 -19.52 -8.79
N LEU A 151 12.37 -20.40 -7.79
CA LEU A 151 13.17 -21.64 -7.84
C LEU A 151 14.68 -21.45 -8.05
N ASN A 152 15.18 -20.22 -8.02
CA ASN A 152 16.60 -19.88 -8.11
C ASN A 152 16.96 -18.82 -7.04
N TRP A 153 16.81 -19.19 -5.76
CA TRP A 153 16.95 -18.28 -4.62
C TRP A 153 18.36 -17.72 -4.39
N ASP A 154 19.37 -18.24 -5.08
CA ASP A 154 20.71 -17.65 -5.08
C ASP A 154 20.83 -16.47 -6.07
N ASN A 155 19.83 -16.30 -6.96
CA ASN A 155 19.78 -15.25 -7.97
C ASN A 155 18.92 -14.08 -7.50
N HIS A 156 19.55 -13.14 -6.81
CA HIS A 156 18.95 -11.88 -6.41
C HIS A 156 18.94 -10.88 -7.57
N VAL A 157 17.76 -10.39 -7.92
CA VAL A 157 17.54 -9.52 -9.09
C VAL A 157 17.06 -8.13 -8.65
N GLU A 158 17.63 -7.10 -9.28
CA GLU A 158 17.07 -5.74 -9.23
C GLU A 158 16.20 -5.50 -10.47
N LEU A 159 14.97 -5.05 -10.25
CA LEU A 159 14.03 -4.66 -11.30
C LEU A 159 13.70 -3.17 -11.19
N GLU A 160 13.31 -2.59 -12.31
CA GLU A 160 12.74 -1.25 -12.39
C GLU A 160 11.35 -1.31 -13.01
N LEU A 161 10.35 -0.74 -12.33
CA LEU A 161 9.02 -0.50 -12.87
C LEU A 161 8.92 0.95 -13.34
N ASP A 162 8.59 1.16 -14.61
CA ASP A 162 8.37 2.51 -15.18
C ASP A 162 7.02 3.09 -14.71
N GLY A 163 7.02 4.34 -14.23
CA GLY A 163 5.84 4.99 -13.65
C GLY A 163 4.79 5.46 -14.66
N ASP A 164 5.15 5.54 -15.95
CA ASP A 164 4.27 5.96 -17.03
C ASP A 164 3.72 4.77 -17.80
N THR A 165 4.58 3.82 -18.17
CA THR A 165 4.20 2.65 -18.98
C THR A 165 3.81 1.43 -18.14
N PHE A 166 4.25 1.37 -16.88
CA PHE A 166 4.16 0.19 -16.02
C PHE A 166 4.86 -1.06 -16.56
N GLU A 167 5.87 -0.88 -17.41
CA GLU A 167 6.74 -1.94 -17.86
C GLU A 167 7.79 -2.27 -16.78
N ILE A 168 7.98 -3.56 -16.50
CA ILE A 168 9.00 -4.05 -15.57
C ILE A 168 10.23 -4.48 -16.38
N THR A 169 11.40 -4.00 -15.99
CA THR A 169 12.68 -4.31 -16.66
C THR A 169 13.73 -4.76 -15.66
N VAL A 170 14.62 -5.65 -16.08
CA VAL A 170 15.79 -6.04 -15.27
C VAL A 170 16.83 -4.93 -15.32
N LYS A 171 17.34 -4.54 -14.16
CA LYS A 171 18.38 -3.54 -14.02
C LYS A 171 19.75 -4.21 -14.19
N ASN A 172 20.52 -3.74 -15.17
CA ASN A 172 21.87 -4.24 -15.48
C ASN A 172 22.96 -3.48 -14.72
#